data_AF-A0A8W8N3B9-F1
#
_entry.id   AF-A0A8W8N3B9-F1
#
_cell.length_a   1.000
_cell.length_b   1.000
_cell.length_c   1.000
_cell.angle_alpha   90.00
_cell.angle_beta   90.00
_cell.angle_gamma   90.00
#
_symmetry.space_group_name_H-M   'P 1'
#
loop_
_entity.id
_entity.type
_entity.pdbx_description
1 polymer ?
#
loop_
_entity_poly.entity_id
_entity_poly.type
_entity_poly.pdbx_seq_one_letter_code
_entity_poly.pdbx_strand_id
1 'polypeptide(L)'
;HKIGKPSPLFEKIETPKIQELKKKFEGKPAPQKNASKASAGNPEETQKLTDEVAAQGNLVRELKAKKAEKAVVTEEVAKLLALKKKLADLMGEPAPAGGKQNSKLAKKESKKPEVSSSGTTANGAVDNQEVERLTEAVSKQGLLVRDLKSQKAEKSRIDSEVAVLLDLKRKLAVAQGQDPEALTGGKGKKGKKK
;
A
#
# COMPACT_ATOMS: atom_id res chain seq x y z
N HIS A 1 29.74 7.97 -57.48
CA HIS A 1 29.19 6.96 -56.55
C HIS A 1 27.69 6.81 -56.77
N LYS A 2 27.21 5.58 -57.03
CA LYS A 2 25.78 5.28 -57.16
C LYS A 2 25.20 5.15 -55.75
N ILE A 3 24.43 6.14 -55.30
CA ILE A 3 23.69 6.04 -54.04
C ILE A 3 22.50 5.11 -54.32
N GLY A 4 22.61 3.87 -53.86
CA GLY A 4 21.52 2.91 -53.88
C GLY A 4 20.30 3.49 -53.16
N LYS A 5 19.11 3.22 -53.70
CA LYS A 5 17.82 3.71 -53.19
C LYS A 5 17.75 3.48 -51.67
N PRO A 6 17.48 4.51 -50.83
CA PRO A 6 17.38 4.31 -49.39
C PRO A 6 16.14 3.45 -49.10
N SER A 7 16.38 2.20 -48.69
CA SER A 7 15.32 1.32 -48.19
C SER A 7 14.71 1.92 -46.92
N PRO A 8 13.36 1.89 -46.77
CA PRO A 8 12.71 2.39 -45.57
C PRO A 8 13.13 1.54 -44.36
N LEU A 9 13.71 2.21 -43.35
CA LEU A 9 14.24 1.62 -42.10
C LEU A 9 13.16 1.04 -41.18
N PHE A 10 11.88 1.16 -41.56
CA PHE A 10 10.77 0.57 -40.84
C PHE A 10 10.03 -0.37 -41.78
N GLU A 11 10.15 -1.67 -41.53
CA GLU A 11 9.19 -2.65 -42.05
C GLU A 11 7.81 -2.20 -41.61
N LYS A 12 6.95 -1.83 -42.57
CA LYS A 12 5.54 -1.58 -42.31
C LYS A 12 5.03 -2.75 -41.49
N ILE A 13 4.50 -2.47 -40.30
CA ILE A 13 3.83 -3.50 -39.49
C ILE A 13 2.64 -3.95 -40.33
N GLU A 14 2.82 -5.04 -41.06
CA GLU A 14 1.79 -5.60 -41.90
C GLU A 14 0.62 -6.01 -40.99
N THR A 15 -0.59 -5.68 -41.42
CA THR A 15 -1.85 -6.08 -40.79
C THR A 15 -1.90 -7.54 -40.28
N PRO A 16 -1.26 -8.55 -40.92
CA PRO A 16 -1.15 -9.90 -40.34
C PRO A 16 -0.46 -9.96 -38.98
N LYS A 17 0.61 -9.19 -38.72
CA LYS A 17 1.29 -9.18 -37.40
C LYS A 17 0.39 -8.56 -36.32
N ILE A 18 -0.40 -7.54 -36.70
CA ILE A 18 -1.39 -6.95 -35.79
C ILE A 18 -2.50 -7.96 -35.51
N GLN A 19 -2.98 -8.70 -36.50
CA GLN A 19 -3.97 -9.77 -36.29
C GLN A 19 -3.43 -10.92 -35.46
N GLU A 20 -2.16 -11.29 -35.61
CA GLU A 20 -1.54 -12.34 -34.81
C GLU A 20 -1.33 -11.89 -33.36
N LEU A 21 -0.88 -10.65 -33.14
CA LEU A 21 -0.79 -10.06 -31.81
C LEU A 21 -2.18 -9.87 -31.19
N LYS A 22 -3.15 -9.41 -31.96
CA LYS A 22 -4.55 -9.28 -31.52
C LYS A 22 -5.13 -10.66 -31.19
N LYS A 23 -4.87 -11.71 -31.98
CA LYS A 23 -5.28 -13.08 -31.64
C LYS A 23 -4.53 -13.68 -30.44
N LYS A 24 -3.27 -13.28 -30.20
CA LYS A 24 -2.50 -13.70 -29.01
C LYS A 24 -2.87 -12.92 -27.74
N PHE A 25 -3.40 -11.70 -27.86
CA PHE A 25 -3.66 -10.79 -26.73
C PHE A 25 -5.14 -10.40 -26.54
N GLU A 26 -6.05 -10.75 -27.45
CA GLU A 26 -7.49 -10.66 -27.23
C GLU A 26 -7.94 -11.85 -26.39
N GLY A 27 -8.09 -11.57 -25.10
CA GLY A 27 -8.51 -12.52 -24.09
C GLY A 27 -9.72 -13.34 -24.51
N LYS A 28 -9.48 -14.63 -24.74
CA LYS A 28 -10.44 -15.67 -24.36
C LYS A 28 -10.07 -16.12 -22.95
N PRO A 29 -11.01 -16.14 -21.99
CA PRO A 29 -10.79 -16.87 -20.75
C PRO A 29 -10.66 -18.35 -21.14
N ALA A 30 -9.42 -18.85 -21.10
CA ALA A 30 -9.19 -20.29 -21.18
C ALA A 30 -9.81 -20.93 -19.93
N PRO A 31 -10.57 -22.04 -20.05
CA PRO A 31 -10.91 -22.86 -18.90
C PRO A 31 -9.62 -23.55 -18.43
N GLN A 32 -8.83 -22.87 -17.60
CA GLN A 32 -7.70 -23.50 -16.93
C GLN A 32 -8.22 -24.37 -15.80
N LYS A 33 -8.38 -25.64 -16.16
CA LYS A 33 -8.37 -26.77 -15.24
C LYS A 33 -6.96 -26.92 -14.66
N ASN A 34 -6.91 -27.18 -13.36
CA ASN A 34 -5.81 -27.70 -12.53
C ASN A 34 -4.86 -26.71 -11.82
N ALA A 35 -5.22 -26.40 -10.58
CA ALA A 35 -4.34 -26.62 -9.43
C ALA A 35 -5.19 -27.04 -8.22
N SER A 36 -5.38 -28.35 -8.06
CA SER A 36 -6.04 -28.97 -6.90
C SER A 36 -5.02 -29.20 -5.77
N LYS A 37 -5.03 -28.32 -4.77
CA LYS A 37 -4.62 -28.51 -3.35
C LYS A 37 -4.74 -27.14 -2.66
N ALA A 38 -5.50 -26.89 -1.59
CA ALA A 38 -6.12 -27.79 -0.62
C ALA A 38 -7.29 -27.07 0.08
N SER A 39 -8.32 -27.86 0.39
CA SER A 39 -9.38 -27.72 1.41
C SER A 39 -10.07 -26.37 1.71
N ALA A 40 -11.39 -26.43 1.54
CA ALA A 40 -12.45 -25.75 2.33
C ALA A 40 -12.85 -24.32 1.93
N GLY A 41 -13.36 -24.16 0.70
CA GLY A 41 -14.22 -23.04 0.33
C GLY A 41 -15.07 -23.44 -0.87
N ASN A 42 -16.37 -23.17 -0.84
CA ASN A 42 -17.27 -23.47 -1.96
C ASN A 42 -16.78 -22.66 -3.20
N PRO A 43 -16.43 -23.28 -4.34
CA PRO A 43 -15.85 -22.55 -5.48
C PRO A 43 -16.77 -21.43 -5.99
N GLU A 44 -18.08 -21.59 -5.80
CA GLU A 44 -19.09 -20.59 -6.11
C GLU A 44 -18.96 -19.35 -5.20
N GLU A 45 -18.70 -19.52 -3.90
CA GLU A 45 -18.52 -18.43 -2.95
C GLU A 45 -17.23 -17.66 -3.22
N THR A 46 -16.16 -18.36 -3.57
CA THR A 46 -14.89 -17.74 -3.96
C THR A 46 -15.04 -16.88 -5.22
N GLN A 47 -15.79 -17.37 -6.22
CA GLN A 47 -16.09 -16.58 -7.43
C GLN A 47 -16.93 -15.36 -7.10
N LYS A 48 -18.03 -15.51 -6.34
CA LYS A 48 -18.87 -14.38 -5.92
C LYS A 48 -18.07 -13.32 -5.15
N LEU A 49 -17.22 -13.72 -4.21
CA LEU A 49 -16.38 -12.78 -3.46
C LEU A 49 -15.36 -12.08 -4.36
N THR A 50 -14.84 -12.76 -5.38
CA THR A 50 -13.94 -12.14 -6.36
C THR A 50 -14.66 -11.05 -7.16
N ASP A 51 -15.87 -11.35 -7.63
CA ASP A 51 -16.70 -10.40 -8.37
C ASP A 51 -17.12 -9.21 -7.49
N GLU A 52 -17.50 -9.46 -6.23
CA GLU A 52 -17.81 -8.41 -5.26
C GLU A 52 -16.60 -7.52 -4.96
N VAL A 53 -15.40 -8.09 -4.79
CA VAL A 53 -14.16 -7.32 -4.61
C VAL A 53 -13.89 -6.44 -5.83
N ALA A 54 -14.12 -6.95 -7.04
CA ALA A 54 -13.93 -6.19 -8.27
C ALA A 54 -14.96 -5.05 -8.40
N ALA A 55 -16.25 -5.34 -8.19
CA ALA A 55 -17.33 -4.36 -8.21
C ALA A 55 -17.10 -3.25 -7.18
N GLN A 56 -16.74 -3.63 -5.96
CA GLN A 56 -16.46 -2.69 -4.88
C GLN A 56 -15.22 -1.83 -5.18
N GLY A 57 -14.19 -2.41 -5.81
CA GLY A 57 -13.02 -1.66 -6.27
C GLY A 57 -13.36 -0.60 -7.31
N ASN A 58 -14.25 -0.93 -8.26
CA ASN A 58 -14.74 0.01 -9.26
C ASN A 58 -15.57 1.13 -8.62
N LEU A 59 -16.47 0.79 -7.70
CA LEU A 59 -17.29 1.77 -6.97
C LEU A 59 -16.42 2.77 -6.21
N VAL A 60 -15.41 2.30 -5.46
CA VAL A 60 -14.46 3.17 -4.75
C VAL A 60 -13.73 4.10 -5.71
N ARG A 61 -13.32 3.60 -6.88
CA ARG A 61 -12.63 4.39 -7.90
C ARG A 61 -13.54 5.44 -8.51
N GLU A 62 -14.79 5.09 -8.79
CA GLU A 62 -15.81 6.01 -9.28
C GLU A 62 -16.17 7.09 -8.25
N LEU A 63 -16.39 6.71 -6.99
CA LEU A 63 -16.70 7.66 -5.92
C LEU A 63 -15.56 8.67 -5.72
N LYS A 64 -14.31 8.20 -5.80
CA LYS A 64 -13.13 9.09 -5.79
C LYS A 64 -13.09 10.00 -7.02
N ALA A 65 -13.41 9.50 -8.21
CA ALA A 65 -13.46 10.29 -9.43
C ALA A 65 -14.59 11.34 -9.38
N LYS A 66 -15.74 10.99 -8.83
CA LYS A 66 -16.92 11.85 -8.64
C LYS A 66 -16.77 12.82 -7.45
N LYS A 67 -15.63 12.79 -6.72
CA LYS A 67 -15.40 13.57 -5.49
C LYS A 67 -16.54 13.41 -4.48
N ALA A 68 -17.04 12.19 -4.35
CA ALA A 68 -18.04 11.85 -3.36
C ALA A 68 -17.54 12.15 -1.94
N GLU A 69 -18.47 12.19 -0.99
CA GLU A 69 -18.18 12.51 0.39
C GLU A 69 -17.14 11.56 0.98
N LYS A 70 -16.19 12.12 1.74
CA LYS A 70 -15.04 11.36 2.28
C LYS A 70 -15.50 10.19 3.17
N ALA A 71 -16.58 10.40 3.95
CA ALA A 71 -17.19 9.36 4.77
C ALA A 71 -17.62 8.14 3.93
N VAL A 72 -18.37 8.39 2.85
CA VAL A 72 -18.82 7.35 1.92
C VAL A 72 -17.63 6.62 1.28
N VAL A 73 -16.61 7.34 0.81
CA VAL A 73 -15.41 6.72 0.23
C VAL A 73 -14.68 5.86 1.26
N THR A 74 -14.57 6.30 2.52
CA THR A 74 -13.91 5.52 3.58
C THR A 74 -14.67 4.26 3.94
N GLU A 75 -16.00 4.31 3.98
CA GLU A 75 -16.85 3.15 4.21
C GLU A 75 -16.70 2.11 3.10
N GLU A 76 -16.75 2.53 1.83
CA GLU A 76 -16.63 1.62 0.69
C GLU A 76 -15.21 1.01 0.59
N VAL A 77 -14.16 1.76 0.98
CA VAL A 77 -12.79 1.24 1.10
C VAL A 77 -12.67 0.22 2.23
N ALA A 78 -13.31 0.45 3.38
CA ALA A 78 -13.31 -0.50 4.49
C ALA A 78 -13.99 -1.82 4.08
N LYS A 79 -15.13 -1.75 3.39
CA LYS A 79 -15.81 -2.91 2.80
C LYS A 79 -14.90 -3.65 1.81
N LEU A 80 -14.21 -2.94 0.91
CA LEU A 80 -13.26 -3.55 -0.03
C LEU A 80 -12.14 -4.33 0.66
N LEU A 81 -11.58 -3.78 1.74
CA LEU A 81 -10.54 -4.45 2.53
C LEU A 81 -11.07 -5.70 3.26
N ALA A 82 -12.30 -5.64 3.78
CA ALA A 82 -12.94 -6.79 4.41
C ALA A 82 -13.21 -7.92 3.42
N LEU A 83 -13.74 -7.60 2.23
CA LEU A 83 -14.00 -8.59 1.18
C LEU A 83 -12.71 -9.25 0.67
N LYS A 84 -11.63 -8.47 0.49
CA LYS A 84 -10.32 -9.02 0.13
C LYS A 84 -9.75 -9.97 1.17
N LYS A 85 -9.95 -9.69 2.47
CA LYS A 85 -9.55 -10.60 3.56
C LYS A 85 -10.34 -11.89 3.50
N LYS A 86 -11.68 -11.82 3.40
CA LYS A 86 -12.54 -13.01 3.28
C LYS A 86 -12.16 -13.88 2.09
N LEU A 87 -11.90 -13.27 0.94
CA LEU A 87 -11.43 -13.96 -0.26
C LEU A 87 -10.07 -14.64 0.00
N ALA A 88 -9.10 -13.94 0.60
CA ALA A 88 -7.79 -14.51 0.92
C ALA A 88 -7.87 -15.67 1.94
N ASP A 89 -8.74 -15.55 2.95
CA ASP A 89 -8.96 -16.58 3.94
C ASP A 89 -9.61 -17.83 3.32
N LEU A 90 -10.55 -17.66 2.37
CA LEU A 90 -11.19 -18.76 1.63
C LEU A 90 -10.30 -19.41 0.57
N MET A 91 -9.45 -18.61 -0.10
CA MET A 91 -8.53 -19.13 -1.12
C MET A 91 -7.27 -19.76 -0.51
N GLY A 92 -7.04 -19.60 0.80
CA GLY A 92 -5.83 -20.07 1.47
C GLY A 92 -4.54 -19.41 0.94
N GLU A 93 -4.69 -18.31 0.20
CA GLU A 93 -3.61 -17.63 -0.51
C GLU A 93 -3.47 -16.20 0.04
N PRO A 94 -2.32 -15.84 0.65
CA PRO A 94 -2.12 -14.50 1.17
C PRO A 94 -2.11 -13.51 0.01
N ALA A 95 -3.14 -12.66 -0.03
CA ALA A 95 -3.41 -11.63 -1.04
C ALA A 95 -2.18 -11.12 -1.81
N PRO A 96 -2.10 -11.28 -3.15
CA PRO A 96 -1.15 -10.52 -3.94
C PRO A 96 -1.61 -9.06 -3.98
N ALA A 97 -0.97 -8.23 -3.16
CA ALA A 97 -0.97 -6.79 -3.35
C ALA A 97 -0.44 -6.49 -4.75
N GLY A 98 -1.19 -5.65 -5.48
CA GLY A 98 -0.98 -5.36 -6.89
C GLY A 98 0.45 -5.04 -7.28
N GLY A 99 0.76 -5.47 -8.51
CA GLY A 99 2.06 -5.49 -9.16
C GLY A 99 3.01 -4.34 -8.88
N LYS A 100 4.25 -4.72 -8.56
CA LYS A 100 5.44 -4.20 -9.24
C LYS A 100 6.37 -5.38 -9.54
N GLN A 101 6.61 -5.62 -10.82
CA GLN A 101 7.67 -6.51 -11.28
C GLN A 101 9.02 -5.83 -10.97
N ASN A 102 9.84 -6.44 -10.11
CA ASN A 102 11.22 -6.75 -10.45
C ASN A 102 11.90 -7.62 -9.38
N SER A 103 12.35 -8.78 -9.87
CA SER A 103 13.56 -9.53 -9.51
C SER A 103 13.92 -9.86 -8.05
N LYS A 104 14.05 -11.19 -7.87
CA LYS A 104 15.24 -11.90 -7.34
C LYS A 104 15.05 -12.58 -5.97
N LEU A 105 14.86 -13.90 -6.07
CA LEU A 105 15.31 -14.99 -5.19
C LEU A 105 15.27 -14.78 -3.67
N ALA A 106 14.39 -15.54 -3.00
CA ALA A 106 14.76 -16.74 -2.23
C ALA A 106 13.91 -16.94 -0.95
N LYS A 107 13.27 -18.11 -0.91
CA LYS A 107 13.21 -19.02 0.25
C LYS A 107 12.26 -18.71 1.43
N LYS A 108 11.17 -19.51 1.42
CA LYS A 108 10.75 -20.44 2.49
C LYS A 108 10.03 -19.86 3.74
N GLU A 109 8.75 -20.23 3.80
CA GLU A 109 8.03 -20.80 4.98
C GLU A 109 7.35 -19.84 5.98
N SER A 110 6.03 -19.71 5.78
CA SER A 110 4.97 -20.05 6.74
C SER A 110 5.17 -19.73 8.22
N LYS A 111 4.52 -18.67 8.71
CA LYS A 111 3.39 -18.74 9.66
C LYS A 111 2.90 -17.33 10.05
N LYS A 112 1.58 -17.16 10.00
CA LYS A 112 0.76 -16.13 10.66
C LYS A 112 -0.27 -16.92 11.50
N PRO A 113 -1.02 -16.38 12.48
CA PRO A 113 -0.88 -15.17 13.32
C PRO A 113 -0.89 -15.51 14.82
N GLU A 114 -0.53 -14.58 15.69
CA GLU A 114 -1.41 -14.30 16.83
C GLU A 114 -1.39 -12.81 17.17
N VAL A 115 -2.59 -12.31 17.45
CA VAL A 115 -2.89 -10.97 17.94
C VAL A 115 -2.50 -10.89 19.41
N SER A 116 -2.02 -9.74 19.86
CA SER A 116 -2.45 -9.14 21.13
C SER A 116 -1.81 -7.78 21.35
N SER A 117 -2.68 -6.79 21.47
CA SER A 117 -2.44 -5.60 22.28
C SER A 117 -1.96 -5.99 23.68
N SER A 118 -0.83 -5.46 24.11
CA SER A 118 -0.71 -4.87 25.45
C SER A 118 0.64 -4.17 25.54
N GLY A 119 0.66 -3.00 26.18
CA GLY A 119 1.89 -2.39 26.62
C GLY A 119 2.54 -3.19 27.75
N THR A 120 3.59 -2.55 28.26
CA THR A 120 4.41 -2.82 29.45
C THR A 120 5.62 -3.74 29.27
N THR A 121 6.76 -3.02 29.19
CA THR A 121 7.98 -3.17 30.01
C THR A 121 8.99 -4.26 29.71
N ALA A 122 10.24 -3.79 29.69
CA ALA A 122 11.49 -4.50 29.93
C ALA A 122 12.06 -5.30 28.76
N ASN A 123 12.90 -4.67 27.94
CA ASN A 123 14.36 -4.67 28.15
C ASN A 123 15.02 -3.88 27.03
N GLY A 124 16.15 -3.22 27.33
CA GLY A 124 16.89 -2.34 26.41
C GLY A 124 17.55 -3.06 25.24
N ALA A 125 16.75 -3.61 24.33
CA ALA A 125 17.13 -3.88 22.97
C ALA A 125 16.46 -2.81 22.11
N VAL A 126 17.27 -2.02 21.42
CA VAL A 126 16.78 -1.04 20.43
C VAL A 126 16.04 -1.86 19.38
N ASP A 127 14.70 -1.86 19.40
CA ASP A 127 13.88 -2.51 18.39
C ASP A 127 14.06 -1.77 17.07
N ASN A 128 15.11 -2.13 16.34
CA ASN A 128 15.54 -1.49 15.09
C ASN A 128 14.38 -1.45 14.08
N GLN A 129 13.55 -2.50 14.10
CA GLN A 129 12.36 -2.62 13.28
C GLN A 129 11.27 -1.60 13.66
N GLU A 130 11.10 -1.30 14.96
CA GLU A 130 10.17 -0.27 15.44
C GLU A 130 10.70 1.12 15.12
N VAL A 131 12.02 1.34 15.25
CA VAL A 131 12.67 2.58 14.84
C VAL A 131 12.46 2.85 13.34
N GLU A 132 12.63 1.84 12.48
CA GLU A 132 12.40 1.97 11.04
C GLU A 132 10.94 2.29 10.72
N ARG A 133 9.99 1.57 11.34
CA ARG A 133 8.55 1.81 11.22
C ARG A 133 8.18 3.25 11.64
N LEU A 134 8.68 3.71 12.78
CA LEU A 134 8.44 5.05 13.29
C LEU A 134 9.08 6.11 12.40
N THR A 135 10.27 5.85 11.83
CA THR A 135 10.97 6.77 10.92
C THR A 135 10.17 7.00 9.64
N GLU A 136 9.65 5.92 9.06
CA GLU A 136 8.74 6.02 7.92
C GLU A 136 7.46 6.79 8.26
N ALA A 137 6.86 6.51 9.42
CA ALA A 137 5.63 7.15 9.86
C ALA A 137 5.83 8.66 10.06
N VAL A 138 6.92 9.07 10.72
CA VAL A 138 7.29 10.49 10.89
C VAL A 138 7.47 11.17 9.52
N SER A 139 8.13 10.49 8.58
CA SER A 139 8.36 11.03 7.23
C SER A 139 7.04 11.22 6.46
N LYS A 140 6.19 10.18 6.42
CA LYS A 140 4.87 10.20 5.77
C LYS A 140 3.98 11.30 6.37
N GLN A 141 3.95 11.39 7.70
CA GLN A 141 3.15 12.37 8.42
C GLN A 141 3.66 13.81 8.20
N GLY A 142 4.98 14.00 8.13
CA GLY A 142 5.59 15.30 7.81
C GLY A 142 5.22 15.80 6.42
N LEU A 143 5.20 14.91 5.42
CA LEU A 143 4.74 15.22 4.06
C LEU A 143 3.25 15.58 4.06
N LEU A 144 2.41 14.80 4.74
CA LEU A 144 0.98 15.08 4.84
C LEU A 144 0.70 16.46 5.45
N VAL A 145 1.35 16.80 6.56
CA VAL A 145 1.21 18.12 7.20
C VAL A 145 1.65 19.24 6.26
N ARG A 146 2.75 19.05 5.52
CA ARG A 146 3.24 20.02 4.54
C ARG A 146 2.25 20.20 3.38
N ASP A 147 1.69 19.11 2.87
CA ASP A 147 0.70 19.13 1.79
C ASP A 147 -0.61 19.77 2.23
N LEU A 148 -1.09 19.47 3.44
CA LEU A 148 -2.28 20.12 3.99
C LEU A 148 -2.08 21.63 4.17
N LYS A 149 -0.89 22.05 4.60
CA LYS A 149 -0.53 23.48 4.69
C LYS A 149 -0.46 24.15 3.33
N SER A 150 0.12 23.49 2.32
CA SER A 150 0.21 24.05 0.96
C SER A 150 -1.16 24.14 0.28
N GLN A 151 -2.05 23.17 0.56
CA GLN A 151 -3.43 23.14 0.07
C GLN A 151 -4.38 24.06 0.85
N LYS A 152 -3.90 24.78 1.87
CA LYS A 152 -4.73 25.59 2.77
C LYS A 152 -5.93 24.80 3.31
N ALA A 153 -5.66 23.55 3.71
CA ALA A 153 -6.65 22.72 4.38
C ALA A 153 -7.12 23.37 5.69
N GLU A 154 -8.22 22.86 6.24
CA GLU A 154 -8.79 23.36 7.48
C GLU A 154 -7.77 23.33 8.63
N LYS A 155 -7.69 24.41 9.41
CA LYS A 155 -6.72 24.55 10.50
C LYS A 155 -6.86 23.44 11.54
N SER A 156 -8.08 23.06 11.89
CA SER A 156 -8.36 21.93 12.81
C SER A 156 -7.75 20.63 12.30
N ARG A 157 -7.83 20.38 10.98
CA ARG A 157 -7.23 19.19 10.37
C ARG A 157 -5.70 19.26 10.42
N ILE A 158 -5.11 20.40 10.07
CA ILE A 158 -3.65 20.59 10.15
C ILE A 158 -3.15 20.39 11.58
N ASP A 159 -3.83 20.97 12.57
CA ASP A 159 -3.44 20.90 13.98
C ASP A 159 -3.50 19.45 14.50
N SER A 160 -4.52 18.67 14.10
CA SER A 160 -4.61 17.24 14.44
C SER A 160 -3.45 16.42 13.88
N GLU A 161 -3.07 16.64 12.61
CA GLU A 161 -1.98 15.90 11.97
C GLU A 161 -0.60 16.33 12.49
N VAL A 162 -0.46 17.60 12.89
CA VAL A 162 0.74 18.11 13.58
C VAL A 162 0.89 17.46 14.95
N ALA A 163 -0.19 17.29 15.71
CA ALA A 163 -0.13 16.61 17.01
C ALA A 163 0.36 15.15 16.86
N VAL A 164 -0.19 14.42 15.89
CA VAL A 164 0.27 13.06 15.56
C VAL A 164 1.75 13.04 15.16
N LEU A 165 2.21 14.02 14.36
CA LEU A 165 3.61 14.13 13.98
C LEU A 165 4.54 14.30 15.19
N LEU A 166 4.14 15.12 16.17
CA LEU A 166 4.91 15.34 17.40
C LEU A 166 4.98 14.06 18.24
N ASP A 167 3.87 13.34 18.38
CA ASP A 167 3.83 12.09 19.13
C ASP A 167 4.66 10.99 18.48
N LEU A 168 4.64 10.88 17.14
CA LEU A 168 5.48 9.93 16.40
C LEU A 168 6.97 10.25 16.57
N LYS A 169 7.35 11.53 16.57
CA LYS A 169 8.75 11.95 16.84
C LYS A 169 9.19 11.61 18.26
N ARG A 170 8.32 11.78 19.26
CA ARG A 170 8.61 11.38 20.65
C ARG A 170 8.82 9.87 20.76
N LYS A 171 7.93 9.07 20.16
CA LYS A 171 8.05 7.61 20.14
C LYS A 171 9.35 7.17 19.46
N LEU A 172 9.70 7.80 18.34
CA LEU A 172 10.96 7.53 17.63
C LEU A 172 12.17 7.86 18.50
N ALA A 173 12.17 8.99 19.20
CA ALA A 173 13.24 9.34 20.12
C ALA A 173 13.37 8.31 21.24
N VAL A 174 12.27 7.97 21.93
CA VAL A 174 12.26 6.94 22.98
C VAL A 174 12.78 5.60 22.45
N ALA A 175 12.33 5.17 21.27
CA ALA A 175 12.77 3.93 20.64
C ALA A 175 14.26 3.94 20.26
N GLN A 176 14.80 5.10 19.90
CA GLN A 176 16.23 5.30 19.62
C GLN A 176 17.08 5.51 20.89
N GLY A 177 16.47 5.52 22.08
CA GLY A 177 17.14 5.88 23.32
C GLY A 177 17.54 7.36 23.41
N GLN A 178 16.94 8.21 22.57
CA GLN A 178 17.09 9.66 22.58
C GLN A 178 16.02 10.31 23.45
N ASP A 179 16.34 11.48 24.01
CA ASP A 179 15.40 12.24 24.80
C ASP A 179 14.25 12.80 23.92
N PRO A 180 12.97 12.45 24.20
CA PRO A 180 11.84 12.85 23.37
C PRO A 180 11.51 14.33 23.42
N GLU A 181 12.00 15.09 24.41
CA GLU A 181 11.77 16.54 24.51
C GLU A 181 12.72 17.34 23.62
N ALA A 182 13.86 16.77 23.22
CA ALA A 182 14.88 17.46 22.43
C ALA A 182 14.41 17.79 21.00
N LEU A 183 13.45 17.04 20.43
CA LEU A 183 13.06 17.13 19.02
C LEU A 183 11.83 18.01 18.73
N THR A 184 11.05 18.41 19.75
CA THR A 184 9.78 19.15 19.55
C THR A 184 9.91 20.67 19.68
N GLY A 185 11.09 21.21 20.00
CA GLY A 185 11.48 22.61 19.82
C GLY A 185 10.68 23.67 20.58
N GLY A 186 11.20 24.10 21.74
CA GLY A 186 10.83 25.35 22.41
C GLY A 186 11.95 25.85 23.35
N LYS A 187 12.41 27.09 23.13
CA LYS A 187 13.52 27.80 23.82
C LYS A 187 13.49 27.77 25.36
N GLY A 188 14.64 27.46 25.96
CA GLY A 188 15.29 28.32 26.97
C GLY A 188 15.08 28.03 28.46
N LYS A 189 16.08 27.38 29.08
CA LYS A 189 16.66 27.86 30.35
C LYS A 189 18.16 27.58 30.40
N LYS A 190 18.94 28.61 30.05
CA LYS A 190 20.33 28.77 30.49
C LYS A 190 20.26 29.54 31.83
N GLY A 191 20.88 28.99 32.88
CA GLY A 191 21.09 29.62 34.20
C GLY A 191 20.39 28.86 35.34
N LYS A 192 20.98 28.61 36.52
CA LYS A 192 22.21 29.11 37.16
C LYS A 192 22.38 28.36 38.51
N LYS A 193 23.62 28.02 38.87
CA LYS A 193 24.15 27.70 40.22
C LYS A 193 23.61 26.45 40.97
N LYS A 194 24.53 25.52 41.24
CA LYS A 194 25.05 25.37 42.61
C LYS A 194 26.57 25.52 42.58
#